data_AF-A0A5D2VTZ8-F1
#
_entry.id   AF-A0A5D2VTZ8-F1
#
_cell.length_a   1.000
_cell.length_b   1.000
_cell.length_c   1.000
_cell.angle_alpha   90.00
_cell.angle_beta   90.00
_cell.angle_gamma   90.00
#
_symmetry.space_group_name_H-M   'P 1'
#
loop_
_entity.id
_entity.type
_entity.pdbx_description
1 polymer ?
#
loop_
_entity_poly.entity_id
_entity_poly.type
_entity_poly.pdbx_seq_one_letter_code
_entity_poly.pdbx_strand_id
1 'polypeptide(L)'
;MVYSKDQLLARLKELQIDFSQYEHPVVLTVEAQAKYVGNVGGALSKNLFLKDKKHRYYVVSALADTKVDMKVLSQRLGLGKGGLRMAPEEALGEILKVPLGCVTPFALVNESASHVSLLLDKGFKTQECCIFHPLSNDMSISLNAFGLDKFLKSIGRDPTYIDLEANPPVGKDQPPDLASLVPSGSTVLPDLPEKTPSQDSSGNHPSAGNNSTAVTAKADKPSNAVQNVKEKSVNGVRPLIPSTDAGKFVEELLDRTSTLLLSEISEDSIKRHGGQLGAEVANNIKKCLREDLKNLATIFKNTAYTEGFYAGTHYQPKRF
;
A
#
# COMPACT_ATOMS: atom_id res chain seq x y z
N MET A 1 1.72 12.98 21.98
CA MET A 1 0.52 13.85 21.90
C MET A 1 -0.07 13.74 20.50
N VAL A 2 -1.39 13.72 20.32
CA VAL A 2 -2.04 13.69 18.99
C VAL A 2 -2.34 15.13 18.56
N TYR A 3 -1.88 15.53 17.38
CA TYR A 3 -2.17 16.85 16.82
C TYR A 3 -3.56 16.88 16.19
N SER A 4 -4.37 17.89 16.54
CA SER A 4 -5.63 18.19 15.88
C SER A 4 -5.43 19.08 14.65
N LYS A 5 -6.48 19.15 13.80
CA LYS A 5 -6.57 20.13 12.70
C LYS A 5 -6.27 21.55 13.20
N ASP A 6 -6.97 22.00 14.25
CA ASP A 6 -6.84 23.38 14.74
C ASP A 6 -5.43 23.67 15.29
N GLN A 7 -4.81 22.69 15.96
CA GLN A 7 -3.42 22.81 16.42
C GLN A 7 -2.45 22.91 15.25
N LEU A 8 -2.65 22.15 14.17
CA LEU A 8 -1.86 22.29 12.96
C LEU A 8 -2.03 23.67 12.33
N LEU A 9 -3.27 24.15 12.17
CA LEU A 9 -3.54 25.46 11.58
C LEU A 9 -2.94 26.59 12.43
N ALA A 10 -3.02 26.51 13.76
CA ALA A 10 -2.35 27.42 14.66
C ALA A 10 -0.82 27.37 14.48
N ARG A 11 -0.24 26.16 14.39
CA ARG A 11 1.19 25.96 14.17
C ARG A 11 1.67 26.56 12.85
N LEU A 12 0.90 26.42 11.77
CA LEU A 12 1.23 27.04 10.48
C LEU A 12 1.26 28.57 10.58
N LYS A 13 0.31 29.17 11.32
CA LYS A 13 0.29 30.62 11.58
C LYS A 13 1.47 31.08 12.44
N GLU A 14 1.80 30.36 13.50
CA GLU A 14 2.97 30.63 14.35
C GLU A 14 4.27 30.62 13.55
N LEU A 15 4.38 29.67 12.62
CA LEU A 15 5.51 29.55 11.71
C LEU A 15 5.48 30.61 10.60
N GLN A 16 4.48 31.49 10.53
CA GLN A 16 4.32 32.47 9.45
C GLN A 16 4.37 31.77 8.08
N ILE A 17 3.56 30.73 7.93
CA ILE A 17 3.33 30.05 6.66
C ILE A 17 2.01 30.56 6.11
N ASP A 18 2.04 31.11 4.90
CA ASP A 18 0.82 31.54 4.21
C ASP A 18 0.09 30.30 3.67
N PHE A 19 -1.20 30.21 3.99
CA PHE A 19 -2.09 29.18 3.46
C PHE A 19 -3.52 29.69 3.35
N SER A 20 -4.28 29.16 2.39
CA SER A 20 -5.73 29.35 2.30
C SER A 20 -6.46 28.12 2.83
N GLN A 21 -7.70 28.30 3.27
CA GLN A 21 -8.55 27.24 3.85
C GLN A 21 -9.82 27.09 3.03
N TYR A 22 -10.25 25.85 2.83
CA TYR A 22 -11.47 25.50 2.11
C TYR A 22 -12.22 24.44 2.89
N GLU A 23 -13.34 24.82 3.49
CA GLU A 23 -14.23 23.89 4.18
C GLU A 23 -15.09 23.12 3.19
N HIS A 24 -15.30 21.83 3.45
CA HIS A 24 -16.17 20.98 2.66
C HIS A 24 -16.64 19.78 3.50
N PRO A 25 -17.72 19.08 3.10
CA PRO A 25 -18.06 17.79 3.71
C PRO A 25 -16.88 16.81 3.68
N VAL A 26 -16.94 15.79 4.54
CA VAL A 26 -15.96 14.69 4.56
C VAL A 26 -15.86 14.06 3.16
N VAL A 27 -14.66 14.05 2.60
CA VAL A 27 -14.35 13.39 1.32
C VAL A 27 -13.27 12.33 1.50
N LEU A 28 -13.40 11.21 0.81
CA LEU A 28 -12.45 10.08 0.88
C LEU A 28 -11.65 9.89 -0.41
N THR A 29 -12.00 10.61 -1.48
CA THR A 29 -11.32 10.52 -2.77
C THR A 29 -10.92 11.91 -3.26
N VAL A 30 -9.87 11.95 -4.06
CA VAL A 30 -9.36 13.21 -4.62
C VAL A 30 -10.36 13.81 -5.62
N GLU A 31 -11.13 12.98 -6.34
CA GLU A 31 -12.19 13.46 -7.24
C GLU A 31 -13.35 14.10 -6.46
N ALA A 32 -13.68 13.57 -5.29
CA ALA A 32 -14.68 14.18 -4.43
C ALA A 32 -14.17 15.53 -3.89
N GLN A 33 -12.90 15.60 -3.49
CA GLN A 33 -12.24 16.84 -3.08
C GLN A 33 -12.21 17.88 -4.22
N ALA A 34 -11.88 17.46 -5.45
CA ALA A 34 -11.78 18.31 -6.62
C ALA A 34 -13.04 19.14 -6.89
N LYS A 35 -14.22 18.63 -6.52
CA LYS A 35 -15.50 19.37 -6.66
C LYS A 35 -15.55 20.66 -5.84
N TYR A 36 -14.78 20.72 -4.75
CA TYR A 36 -14.76 21.86 -3.83
C TYR A 36 -13.60 22.82 -4.09
N VAL A 37 -12.45 22.30 -4.50
CA VAL A 37 -11.20 23.07 -4.59
C VAL A 37 -10.54 23.08 -5.97
N GLY A 38 -11.07 22.32 -6.94
CA GLY A 38 -10.48 22.20 -8.27
C GLY A 38 -10.47 23.50 -9.08
N ASN A 39 -11.39 24.42 -8.78
CA ASN A 39 -11.47 25.72 -9.45
C ASN A 39 -10.54 26.79 -8.84
N VAL A 40 -9.82 26.47 -7.76
CA VAL A 40 -9.08 27.46 -6.96
C VAL A 40 -7.62 27.62 -7.40
N GLY A 41 -7.21 26.95 -8.49
CA GLY A 41 -5.88 27.14 -9.10
C GLY A 41 -4.72 26.46 -8.36
N GLY A 42 -5.00 25.54 -7.43
CA GLY A 42 -3.99 24.73 -6.74
C GLY A 42 -3.96 23.29 -7.22
N ALA A 43 -2.78 22.68 -7.18
CA ALA A 43 -2.61 21.29 -7.58
C ALA A 43 -3.10 20.34 -6.46
N LEU A 44 -4.00 19.43 -6.80
CA LEU A 44 -4.46 18.40 -5.87
C LEU A 44 -3.32 17.44 -5.53
N SER A 45 -3.20 17.08 -4.27
CA SER A 45 -2.29 16.03 -3.81
C SER A 45 -3.03 14.74 -3.46
N LYS A 46 -2.31 13.62 -3.58
CA LYS A 46 -2.69 12.33 -3.02
C LYS A 46 -1.59 11.83 -2.11
N ASN A 47 -1.96 11.00 -1.14
CA ASN A 47 -1.03 10.54 -0.10
C ASN A 47 -1.15 9.04 0.11
N LEU A 48 -0.08 8.31 -0.19
CA LEU A 48 0.01 6.87 0.01
C LEU A 48 0.66 6.59 1.36
N PHE A 49 0.01 5.76 2.18
CA PHE A 49 0.65 5.21 3.38
C PHE A 49 1.07 3.77 3.10
N LEU A 50 2.37 3.52 3.11
CA LEU A 50 2.99 2.29 2.67
C LEU A 50 3.78 1.63 3.80
N LYS A 51 3.98 0.33 3.69
CA LYS A 51 4.93 -0.41 4.51
C LYS A 51 5.73 -1.42 3.73
N ASP A 52 6.91 -1.74 4.22
CA ASP A 52 7.73 -2.82 3.66
C ASP A 52 7.59 -4.15 4.43
N LYS A 53 8.36 -5.15 4.02
CA LYS A 53 8.37 -6.48 4.67
C LYS A 53 8.95 -6.47 6.09
N LYS A 54 9.73 -5.44 6.45
CA LYS A 54 10.34 -5.26 7.77
C LYS A 54 9.54 -4.29 8.65
N HIS A 55 8.28 -4.04 8.32
CA HIS A 55 7.39 -3.13 9.08
C HIS A 55 7.95 -1.70 9.22
N ARG A 56 8.71 -1.25 8.23
CA ARG A 56 9.06 0.17 8.09
C ARG A 56 8.01 0.88 7.27
N TYR A 57 7.67 2.09 7.66
CA TYR A 57 6.54 2.84 7.12
C TYR A 57 7.00 4.04 6.29
N TYR A 58 6.21 4.36 5.28
CA TYR A 58 6.49 5.44 4.35
C TYR A 58 5.20 6.23 4.07
N VAL A 59 5.30 7.55 4.02
CA VAL A 59 4.29 8.42 3.40
C VAL A 59 4.86 8.90 2.08
N VAL A 60 4.16 8.61 0.98
CA VAL A 60 4.46 9.18 -0.33
C VAL A 60 3.38 10.22 -0.64
N SER A 61 3.77 11.49 -0.72
CA SER A 61 2.88 12.58 -1.07
C SER A 61 3.18 13.02 -2.50
N ALA A 62 2.18 12.97 -3.37
CA ALA A 62 2.34 13.22 -4.79
C ALA A 62 1.22 14.08 -5.38
N LEU A 63 1.43 14.63 -6.57
CA LEU A 63 0.32 15.21 -7.33
C LEU A 63 -0.72 14.11 -7.63
N ALA A 64 -1.98 14.52 -7.77
CA ALA A 64 -3.08 13.58 -8.00
C ALA A 64 -2.87 12.69 -9.24
N ASP A 65 -2.31 13.26 -10.30
CA ASP A 65 -2.06 12.64 -11.60
C ASP A 65 -0.72 11.89 -11.69
N THR A 66 0.25 12.18 -10.82
CA THR A 66 1.54 11.48 -10.77
C THR A 66 1.37 9.97 -10.60
N LYS A 67 1.96 9.18 -11.50
CA LYS A 67 1.91 7.72 -11.42
C LYS A 67 3.00 7.21 -10.49
N VAL A 68 2.61 6.47 -9.45
CA VAL A 68 3.56 5.87 -8.51
C VAL A 68 3.64 4.37 -8.78
N ASP A 69 4.62 3.96 -9.58
CA ASP A 69 4.91 2.53 -9.76
C ASP A 69 5.56 1.96 -8.50
N MET A 70 4.74 1.24 -7.73
CA MET A 70 5.14 0.60 -6.47
C MET A 70 6.29 -0.40 -6.62
N LYS A 71 6.44 -1.05 -7.78
CA LYS A 71 7.53 -2.00 -8.05
C LYS A 71 8.84 -1.23 -8.26
N VAL A 72 8.79 -0.17 -9.07
CA VAL A 72 9.95 0.70 -9.34
C VAL A 72 10.38 1.40 -8.07
N LEU A 73 9.46 2.02 -7.33
CA LEU A 73 9.76 2.69 -6.06
C LEU A 73 10.40 1.73 -5.05
N SER A 74 9.88 0.50 -4.95
CA SER A 74 10.43 -0.54 -4.09
C SER A 74 11.86 -0.95 -4.49
N GLN A 75 12.17 -0.99 -5.79
CA GLN A 75 13.52 -1.26 -6.28
C GLN A 75 14.48 -0.12 -5.97
N ARG A 76 14.06 1.13 -6.21
CA ARG A 76 14.83 2.35 -5.92
C ARG A 76 15.15 2.54 -4.45
N LEU A 77 14.28 2.08 -3.57
CA LEU A 77 14.53 2.01 -2.13
C LEU A 77 15.41 0.81 -1.71
N GLY A 78 15.77 -0.08 -2.63
CA GLY A 78 16.57 -1.27 -2.31
C GLY A 78 15.81 -2.35 -1.53
N LEU A 79 14.47 -2.36 -1.60
CA LEU A 79 13.60 -3.31 -0.91
C LEU A 79 13.32 -4.57 -1.75
N GLY A 80 13.88 -4.63 -2.96
CA GLY A 80 13.58 -5.64 -3.97
C GLY A 80 12.24 -5.42 -4.66
N LYS A 81 11.92 -6.25 -5.66
CA LYS A 81 10.65 -6.17 -6.38
C LYS A 81 9.50 -6.60 -5.47
N GLY A 82 8.47 -5.76 -5.33
CA GLY A 82 7.33 -6.04 -4.46
C GLY A 82 7.66 -6.02 -2.96
N GLY A 83 8.67 -5.24 -2.57
CA GLY A 83 9.04 -4.99 -1.18
C GLY A 83 8.09 -4.01 -0.47
N LEU A 84 7.36 -3.18 -1.22
CA LEU A 84 6.36 -2.25 -0.70
C LEU A 84 4.92 -2.71 -0.93
N ARG A 85 4.04 -2.37 0.01
CA ARG A 85 2.58 -2.53 -0.07
C ARG A 85 1.87 -1.40 0.68
N MET A 86 0.58 -1.22 0.45
CA MET A 86 -0.24 -0.33 1.28
C MET A 86 -0.17 -0.78 2.75
N ALA A 87 0.00 0.18 3.65
CA ALA A 87 -0.10 -0.07 5.07
C ALA A 87 -1.55 -0.43 5.44
N PRO A 88 -1.74 -1.28 6.47
CA PRO A 88 -3.07 -1.65 6.93
C PRO A 88 -3.75 -0.46 7.62
N GLU A 89 -5.08 -0.45 7.67
CA GLU A 89 -5.86 0.69 8.18
C GLU A 89 -5.58 0.98 9.66
N GLU A 90 -5.35 -0.07 10.45
CA GLU A 90 -5.03 0.01 11.88
C GLU A 90 -3.77 0.86 12.12
N ALA A 91 -2.79 0.76 11.22
CA ALA A 91 -1.54 1.52 11.32
C ALA A 91 -1.77 3.04 11.14
N LEU A 92 -2.88 3.50 10.55
CA LEU A 92 -3.19 4.92 10.44
C LEU A 92 -3.41 5.55 11.82
N GLY A 93 -4.23 4.90 12.66
CA GLY A 93 -4.52 5.35 14.01
C GLY A 93 -3.36 5.13 14.98
N GLU A 94 -2.54 4.10 14.74
CA GLU A 94 -1.41 3.77 15.62
C GLU A 94 -0.17 4.62 15.33
N ILE A 95 0.21 4.75 14.05
CA ILE A 95 1.45 5.40 13.61
C ILE A 95 1.22 6.88 13.29
N LEU A 96 0.26 7.18 12.40
CA LEU A 96 0.04 8.55 11.91
C LEU A 96 -0.91 9.37 12.80
N LYS A 97 -1.68 8.70 13.67
CA LYS A 97 -2.74 9.30 14.51
C LYS A 97 -3.81 10.03 13.70
N VAL A 98 -4.15 9.52 12.53
CA VAL A 98 -5.19 10.08 11.65
C VAL A 98 -6.21 8.99 11.27
N PRO A 99 -7.48 9.35 11.02
CA PRO A 99 -8.46 8.40 10.51
C PRO A 99 -8.22 8.10 9.02
N LEU A 100 -8.95 7.10 8.50
CA LEU A 100 -8.97 6.78 7.08
C LEU A 100 -9.36 8.01 6.24
N GLY A 101 -8.61 8.25 5.16
CA GLY A 101 -8.81 9.41 4.27
C GLY A 101 -8.04 10.67 4.69
N CYS A 102 -7.39 10.67 5.86
CA CYS A 102 -6.64 11.82 6.38
C CYS A 102 -5.12 11.65 6.29
N VAL A 103 -4.61 10.74 5.43
CA VAL A 103 -3.17 10.62 5.19
C VAL A 103 -2.66 11.91 4.55
N THR A 104 -1.61 12.48 5.14
CA THR A 104 -1.07 13.78 4.75
C THR A 104 0.37 13.91 5.26
N PRO A 105 1.26 14.65 4.58
CA PRO A 105 2.61 14.92 5.09
C PRO A 105 2.59 15.60 6.48
N PHE A 106 1.52 16.33 6.81
CA PHE A 106 1.38 16.97 8.12
C PHE A 106 1.28 15.98 9.29
N ALA A 107 0.86 14.73 9.05
CA ALA A 107 0.71 13.72 10.10
C ALA A 107 2.03 13.34 10.78
N LEU A 108 3.17 13.70 10.16
CA LEU A 108 4.50 13.46 10.71
C LEU A 108 4.86 14.33 11.91
N VAL A 109 4.03 15.33 12.24
CA VAL A 109 4.14 16.06 13.52
C VAL A 109 3.86 15.16 14.72
N ASN A 110 3.12 14.07 14.52
CA ASN A 110 2.83 13.11 15.57
C ASN A 110 4.09 12.28 15.88
N GLU A 111 4.46 12.23 17.15
CA GLU A 111 5.67 11.52 17.63
C GLU A 111 5.70 10.03 17.23
N SER A 112 4.53 9.37 17.21
CA SER A 112 4.41 7.98 16.75
C SER A 112 4.82 7.75 15.30
N ALA A 113 4.90 8.82 14.51
CA ALA A 113 5.36 8.79 13.13
C ALA A 113 6.86 9.08 12.97
N SER A 114 7.64 9.20 14.06
CA SER A 114 9.07 9.55 14.06
C SER A 114 9.93 8.73 13.09
N HIS A 115 9.62 7.43 12.94
CA HIS A 115 10.32 6.51 12.03
C HIS A 115 9.69 6.37 10.64
N VAL A 116 8.63 7.10 10.34
CA VAL A 116 8.02 7.12 9.00
C VAL A 116 8.91 7.94 8.07
N SER A 117 9.29 7.36 6.93
CA SER A 117 10.00 8.08 5.87
C SER A 117 9.00 8.85 4.99
N LEU A 118 9.35 10.09 4.63
CA LEU A 118 8.55 10.93 3.75
C LEU A 118 9.22 11.04 2.39
N LEU A 119 8.45 10.75 1.34
CA LEU A 119 8.85 10.96 -0.04
C LEU A 119 7.88 11.95 -0.67
N LEU A 120 8.40 13.12 -1.06
CA LEU A 120 7.61 14.14 -1.72
C LEU A 120 7.85 14.06 -3.23
N ASP A 121 6.80 14.22 -4.01
CA ASP A 121 6.90 14.36 -5.44
C ASP A 121 7.58 15.68 -5.82
N LYS A 122 8.65 15.60 -6.63
CA LYS A 122 9.31 16.79 -7.18
C LYS A 122 8.35 17.70 -7.94
N GLY A 123 7.25 17.17 -8.48
CA GLY A 123 6.19 17.92 -9.16
C GLY A 123 5.59 19.02 -8.28
N PHE A 124 5.58 18.89 -6.95
CA PHE A 124 5.15 19.96 -6.05
C PHE A 124 5.98 21.25 -6.19
N LYS A 125 7.27 21.14 -6.55
CA LYS A 125 8.14 22.31 -6.74
C LYS A 125 7.77 23.16 -7.95
N THR A 126 7.03 22.60 -8.91
CA THR A 126 6.61 23.31 -10.12
C THR A 126 5.23 23.94 -9.99
N GLN A 127 4.52 23.70 -8.89
CA GLN A 127 3.19 24.24 -8.64
C GLN A 127 3.29 25.53 -7.83
N GLU A 128 2.43 26.50 -8.15
CA GLU A 128 2.29 27.71 -7.33
C GLU A 128 1.81 27.37 -5.92
N CYS A 129 0.79 26.52 -5.82
CA CYS A 129 0.34 25.94 -4.56
C CYS A 129 -0.15 24.50 -4.74
N CYS A 130 -0.07 23.73 -3.67
CA CYS A 130 -0.57 22.36 -3.58
C CYS A 130 -1.63 22.27 -2.48
N ILE A 131 -2.62 21.42 -2.70
CA ILE A 131 -3.78 21.26 -1.83
C ILE A 131 -3.63 19.99 -1.01
N PHE A 132 -3.73 20.12 0.32
CA PHE A 132 -3.57 19.03 1.28
C PHE A 132 -4.70 19.03 2.31
N HIS A 133 -4.94 17.86 2.91
CA HIS A 133 -5.78 17.75 4.10
C HIS A 133 -4.98 18.13 5.37
N PRO A 134 -5.45 19.07 6.21
CA PRO A 134 -4.79 19.45 7.45
C PRO A 134 -5.17 18.48 8.60
N LEU A 135 -4.76 17.21 8.49
CA LEU A 135 -5.06 16.11 9.42
C LEU A 135 -6.54 15.70 9.50
N SER A 136 -7.41 16.38 8.75
CA SER A 136 -8.84 16.11 8.65
C SER A 136 -9.29 16.26 7.19
N ASN A 137 -10.27 15.46 6.78
CA ASN A 137 -10.79 15.41 5.41
C ASN A 137 -12.14 16.15 5.25
N ASP A 138 -12.52 16.94 6.24
CA ASP A 138 -13.59 17.96 6.19
C ASP A 138 -13.07 19.35 5.79
N MET A 139 -11.78 19.45 5.47
CA MET A 139 -11.13 20.69 5.06
C MET A 139 -9.96 20.38 4.13
N SER A 140 -9.66 21.35 3.29
CA SER A 140 -8.44 21.41 2.50
C SER A 140 -7.71 22.72 2.77
N ILE A 141 -6.39 22.69 2.74
CA ILE A 141 -5.55 23.89 2.74
C ILE A 141 -4.71 23.94 1.48
N SER A 142 -4.47 25.14 0.95
CA SER A 142 -3.49 25.36 -0.12
C SER A 142 -2.29 26.10 0.44
N LEU A 143 -1.10 25.61 0.12
CA LEU A 143 0.17 26.28 0.41
C LEU A 143 1.21 25.90 -0.65
N ASN A 144 2.25 26.73 -0.78
CA ASN A 144 3.36 26.43 -1.68
C ASN A 144 4.32 25.40 -1.06
N ALA A 145 5.19 24.83 -1.89
CA ALA A 145 6.17 23.84 -1.44
C ALA A 145 7.16 24.40 -0.40
N PHE A 146 7.41 25.72 -0.39
CA PHE A 146 8.26 26.35 0.62
C PHE A 146 7.61 26.35 2.00
N GLY A 147 6.30 26.62 2.09
CA GLY A 147 5.52 26.52 3.33
C GLY A 147 5.54 25.10 3.89
N LEU A 148 5.42 24.09 3.02
CA LEU A 148 5.50 22.69 3.41
C LEU A 148 6.90 22.36 3.96
N ASP A 149 7.95 22.80 3.27
CA ASP A 149 9.34 22.62 3.72
C ASP A 149 9.57 23.29 5.08
N LYS A 150 9.06 24.50 5.29
CA LYS A 150 9.18 25.25 6.55
C LYS A 150 8.51 24.50 7.69
N PHE A 151 7.30 23.97 7.45
CA PHE A 151 6.62 23.12 8.43
C PHE A 151 7.43 21.85 8.74
N LEU A 152 7.85 21.10 7.73
CA LEU A 152 8.59 19.84 7.92
C LEU A 152 9.91 20.06 8.68
N LYS A 153 10.66 21.10 8.32
CA LYS A 153 11.89 21.45 9.04
C LYS A 153 11.63 21.83 10.50
N SER A 154 10.51 22.50 10.78
CA SER A 154 10.13 22.88 12.16
C SER A 154 9.87 21.68 13.08
N ILE A 155 9.59 20.50 12.51
CA ILE A 155 9.39 19.24 13.22
C ILE A 155 10.59 18.28 13.07
N GLY A 156 11.75 18.80 12.63
CA GLY A 156 12.98 18.03 12.48
C GLY A 156 12.98 17.07 11.28
N ARG A 157 12.20 17.36 10.24
CA ARG A 157 12.14 16.55 9.01
C ARG A 157 12.74 17.32 7.84
N ASP A 158 13.77 16.76 7.23
CA ASP A 158 14.32 17.29 5.99
C ASP A 158 13.50 16.80 4.79
N PRO A 159 12.83 17.70 4.04
CA PRO A 159 12.00 17.31 2.92
C PRO A 159 12.86 16.78 1.77
N THR A 160 12.55 15.56 1.31
CA THR A 160 13.20 14.97 0.14
C THR A 160 12.21 14.88 -1.02
N TYR A 161 12.52 15.58 -2.10
CA TYR A 161 11.73 15.58 -3.33
C TYR A 161 12.32 14.60 -4.34
N ILE A 162 11.49 13.71 -4.86
CA ILE A 162 11.90 12.65 -5.78
C ILE A 162 11.06 12.69 -7.05
N ASP A 163 11.67 12.31 -8.17
CA ASP A 163 10.93 11.99 -9.38
C ASP A 163 10.20 10.67 -9.22
N LEU A 164 8.90 10.67 -8.93
CA LEU A 164 8.15 9.44 -8.69
C LEU A 164 7.89 8.63 -9.97
N GLU A 165 7.95 9.25 -11.15
CA GLU A 165 7.71 8.59 -12.44
C GLU A 165 9.02 8.09 -13.09
N ALA A 166 10.18 8.49 -12.54
CA ALA A 166 11.47 7.98 -13.01
C ALA A 166 11.60 6.47 -12.76
N ASN A 167 12.06 5.78 -13.80
CA ASN A 167 12.39 4.35 -13.78
C ASN A 167 13.88 4.13 -14.08
N PRO A 168 14.79 4.55 -13.17
CA PRO A 168 16.21 4.28 -13.33
C PRO A 168 16.48 2.78 -13.18
N PRO A 169 17.44 2.23 -13.94
CA PRO A 169 17.88 0.86 -13.76
C PRO A 169 18.53 0.67 -12.37
N VAL A 170 18.16 -0.41 -11.68
CA VAL A 170 18.73 -0.80 -10.38
C VAL A 170 19.32 -2.20 -10.50
N GLY A 171 20.60 -2.34 -10.16
CA GLY A 171 21.34 -3.59 -10.33
C GLY A 171 22.69 -3.59 -9.61
N LYS A 172 23.52 -4.60 -9.90
CA LYS A 172 24.82 -4.78 -9.23
C LYS A 172 25.74 -3.56 -9.39
N ASP A 173 25.72 -2.95 -10.58
CA ASP A 173 26.57 -1.82 -10.93
C ASP A 173 25.87 -0.46 -10.76
N GLN A 174 24.57 -0.47 -10.41
CA GLN A 174 23.72 0.71 -10.23
C GLN A 174 22.92 0.53 -8.93
N PRO A 175 23.48 0.96 -7.79
CA PRO A 175 22.82 0.78 -6.51
C PRO A 175 21.50 1.57 -6.45
N PRO A 176 20.55 1.16 -5.61
CA PRO A 176 19.28 1.87 -5.46
C PRO A 176 19.49 3.32 -5.03
N ASP A 177 18.97 4.27 -5.82
CA ASP A 177 19.19 5.71 -5.65
C ASP A 177 18.48 6.31 -4.43
N LEU A 178 17.46 5.62 -3.90
CA LEU A 178 16.70 6.04 -2.73
C LEU A 178 17.02 5.21 -1.47
N ALA A 179 18.06 4.37 -1.48
CA ALA A 179 18.39 3.50 -0.35
C ALA A 179 18.58 4.23 0.99
N SER A 180 19.07 5.47 0.96
CA SER A 180 19.26 6.31 2.15
C SER A 180 17.94 6.79 2.79
N LEU A 181 16.83 6.76 2.05
CA LEU A 181 15.51 7.17 2.53
C LEU A 181 14.76 6.05 3.25
N VAL A 182 15.35 4.87 3.32
CA VAL A 182 14.78 3.73 4.04
C VAL A 182 14.95 3.96 5.54
N PRO A 183 13.87 3.91 6.35
CA PRO A 183 13.98 4.06 7.79
C PRO A 183 14.93 3.04 8.42
N SER A 184 15.73 3.50 9.38
CA SER A 184 16.59 2.61 10.17
C SER A 184 15.85 1.94 11.33
N GLY A 185 14.76 2.55 11.82
CA GLY A 185 13.92 2.02 12.89
C GLY A 185 12.69 1.26 12.37
N SER A 186 12.30 0.19 13.07
CA SER A 186 11.00 -0.46 12.91
C SER A 186 10.11 -0.04 14.06
N THR A 187 8.95 0.56 13.80
CA THR A 187 7.90 0.71 14.80
C THR A 187 7.26 -0.67 15.00
N VAL A 188 7.68 -1.37 16.05
CA VAL A 188 7.03 -2.62 16.47
C VAL A 188 5.64 -2.24 16.97
N LEU A 189 4.62 -2.61 16.18
CA LEU A 189 3.26 -2.65 16.69
C LEU A 189 3.20 -3.78 17.74
N PRO A 190 2.59 -3.59 18.92
CA PRO A 190 2.37 -4.69 19.84
C PRO A 190 1.57 -5.78 19.12
N ASP A 191 2.15 -6.96 18.95
CA ASP A 191 1.47 -8.10 18.35
C ASP A 191 0.19 -8.42 19.13
N LEU A 192 -0.94 -8.50 18.42
CA LEU A 192 -2.10 -9.23 18.92
C LEU A 192 -1.70 -10.70 19.14
N PRO A 193 -2.13 -11.36 20.22
CA PRO A 193 -1.56 -12.62 20.64
C PRO A 193 -1.92 -13.74 19.66
N GLU A 194 -0.94 -14.20 18.88
CA GLU A 194 -0.97 -15.54 18.32
C GLU A 194 -0.83 -16.56 19.46
N LYS A 195 -1.74 -17.55 19.46
CA LYS A 195 -1.74 -18.66 20.42
C LYS A 195 -0.39 -19.39 20.39
N THR A 196 0.34 -19.31 21.49
CA THR A 196 1.50 -20.14 21.79
C THR A 196 1.08 -21.62 21.93
N PRO A 197 1.77 -22.58 21.29
CA PRO A 197 1.90 -23.91 21.84
C PRO A 197 3.03 -23.88 22.87
N SER A 198 2.70 -24.28 24.10
CA SER A 198 3.60 -24.47 25.22
C SER A 198 4.79 -25.37 24.86
N GLN A 199 6.01 -24.86 25.07
CA GLN A 199 7.20 -25.69 25.25
C GLN A 199 7.31 -26.08 26.72
N ASP A 200 7.38 -27.39 26.98
CA ASP A 200 7.93 -27.93 28.20
C ASP A 200 9.43 -28.14 28.05
N SER A 201 10.13 -27.90 29.16
CA SER A 201 11.56 -27.73 29.26
C SER A 201 12.25 -28.95 29.88
N SER A 202 13.43 -29.28 29.38
CA SER A 202 14.58 -29.86 30.11
C SER A 202 15.67 -30.08 29.04
N GLY A 203 16.94 -29.78 29.20
CA GLY A 203 17.78 -29.40 30.32
C GLY A 203 19.19 -29.89 29.99
N ASN A 204 20.19 -29.05 30.27
CA ASN A 204 21.63 -29.33 30.35
C ASN A 204 22.52 -29.20 29.08
N HIS A 205 23.29 -28.12 29.09
CA HIS A 205 24.70 -28.00 28.64
C HIS A 205 25.63 -28.91 29.50
N PRO A 206 26.96 -29.10 29.22
CA PRO A 206 27.88 -28.29 28.40
C PRO A 206 28.96 -29.05 27.57
N SER A 207 29.73 -28.26 26.81
CA SER A 207 31.20 -28.33 26.69
C SER A 207 31.88 -28.90 25.42
N ALA A 208 32.65 -28.00 24.80
CA ALA A 208 34.02 -28.11 24.28
C ALA A 208 34.41 -29.13 23.18
N GLY A 209 35.18 -28.63 22.20
CA GLY A 209 36.33 -29.34 21.66
C GLY A 209 36.47 -29.44 20.14
N ASN A 210 37.27 -28.53 19.58
CA ASN A 210 38.35 -28.74 18.61
C ASN A 210 38.16 -29.44 17.24
N ASN A 211 38.80 -28.78 16.26
CA ASN A 211 39.51 -29.26 15.06
C ASN A 211 38.65 -29.78 13.89
N SER A 212 38.60 -29.07 12.75
CA SER A 212 39.63 -28.85 11.71
C SER A 212 39.60 -29.92 10.60
N THR A 213 39.57 -29.41 9.36
CA THR A 213 40.10 -29.99 8.10
C THR A 213 39.55 -31.34 7.60
N ALA A 214 38.93 -31.35 6.42
CA ALA A 214 39.62 -31.77 5.18
C ALA A 214 38.71 -31.76 3.94
N VAL A 215 39.38 -31.45 2.84
CA VAL A 215 38.96 -31.36 1.44
C VAL A 215 38.69 -32.73 0.83
N THR A 216 37.77 -32.80 -0.15
CA THR A 216 37.81 -33.57 -1.44
C THR A 216 36.35 -33.73 -1.92
N ALA A 217 35.97 -33.78 -3.18
CA ALA A 217 36.51 -33.46 -4.50
C ALA A 217 35.29 -33.62 -5.45
N LYS A 218 35.35 -32.95 -6.59
CA LYS A 218 34.35 -33.01 -7.69
C LYS A 218 34.08 -34.44 -8.17
N ALA A 219 32.85 -34.69 -8.63
CA ALA A 219 32.62 -35.53 -9.81
C ALA A 219 31.27 -35.19 -10.48
N ASP A 220 31.33 -35.04 -11.79
CA ASP A 220 30.26 -34.72 -12.73
C ASP A 220 29.26 -35.87 -12.98
N LYS A 221 28.08 -35.45 -13.46
CA LYS A 221 26.96 -36.15 -14.14
C LYS A 221 27.30 -37.47 -14.87
N PRO A 222 26.30 -38.36 -15.03
CA PRO A 222 25.59 -38.37 -16.32
C PRO A 222 24.06 -38.53 -16.25
N SER A 223 23.44 -38.06 -17.32
CA SER A 223 22.05 -38.19 -17.73
C SER A 223 21.62 -39.64 -18.00
N ASN A 224 20.36 -39.97 -17.73
CA ASN A 224 19.54 -40.78 -18.64
C ASN A 224 18.06 -40.47 -18.45
N ALA A 225 17.40 -40.23 -19.58
CA ALA A 225 15.98 -39.99 -19.71
C ALA A 225 15.23 -41.32 -19.85
N VAL A 226 14.11 -41.50 -19.14
CA VAL A 226 12.94 -42.24 -19.63
C VAL A 226 11.68 -41.60 -19.04
N GLN A 227 10.74 -41.33 -19.94
CA GLN A 227 9.40 -40.80 -19.70
C GLN A 227 8.60 -41.70 -18.76
N ASN A 228 7.79 -41.08 -17.89
CA ASN A 228 6.50 -41.64 -17.52
C ASN A 228 5.51 -40.52 -17.19
N VAL A 229 4.44 -40.49 -17.99
CA VAL A 229 3.27 -39.64 -17.88
C VAL A 229 2.55 -39.98 -16.58
N LYS A 230 2.34 -38.98 -15.71
CA LYS A 230 1.30 -39.04 -14.69
C LYS A 230 0.82 -37.63 -14.39
N GLU A 231 -0.38 -37.33 -14.90
CA GLU A 231 -1.17 -36.16 -14.54
C GLU A 231 -1.22 -36.02 -13.02
N LYS A 232 -0.85 -34.84 -12.53
CA LYS A 232 -1.08 -34.47 -11.13
C LYS A 232 -1.44 -33.00 -11.05
N SER A 233 -2.67 -32.80 -10.56
CA SER A 233 -3.33 -31.56 -10.17
C SER A 233 -2.38 -30.44 -9.78
N VAL A 234 -2.42 -29.36 -10.55
CA VAL A 234 -1.74 -28.10 -10.25
C VAL A 234 -2.70 -27.27 -9.40
N ASN A 235 -2.47 -27.23 -8.09
CA ASN A 235 -2.93 -26.12 -7.25
C ASN A 235 -2.17 -24.86 -7.70
N GLY A 236 -2.68 -24.22 -8.75
CA GLY A 236 -2.16 -22.98 -9.29
C GLY A 236 -2.78 -21.80 -8.57
N VAL A 237 -2.04 -21.19 -7.66
CA VAL A 237 -2.29 -19.79 -7.29
C VAL A 237 -2.05 -18.96 -8.55
N ARG A 238 -3.13 -18.63 -9.26
CA ARG A 238 -3.07 -17.80 -10.47
C ARG A 238 -2.65 -16.38 -10.06
N PRO A 239 -1.70 -15.73 -10.76
CA PRO A 239 -1.26 -14.40 -10.40
C PRO A 239 -2.41 -13.41 -10.53
N LEU A 240 -2.64 -12.64 -9.47
CA LEU A 240 -3.62 -11.56 -9.45
C LEU A 240 -3.16 -10.46 -10.42
N ILE A 241 -3.90 -10.25 -11.51
CA ILE A 241 -3.64 -9.14 -12.43
C ILE A 241 -4.28 -7.89 -11.80
N PRO A 242 -3.51 -6.87 -11.39
CA PRO A 242 -4.09 -5.61 -10.95
C PRO A 242 -4.58 -4.89 -12.21
N SER A 243 -5.88 -4.75 -12.40
CA SER A 243 -6.40 -3.91 -13.48
C SER A 243 -7.00 -2.63 -12.89
N THR A 244 -6.51 -1.48 -13.34
CA THR A 244 -7.20 -0.19 -13.19
C THR A 244 -8.44 -0.07 -14.07
N ASP A 245 -8.70 -1.09 -14.90
CA ASP A 245 -9.89 -1.22 -15.72
C ASP A 245 -11.06 -1.83 -14.94
N ALA A 246 -12.15 -1.08 -14.83
CA ALA A 246 -13.37 -1.52 -14.15
C ALA A 246 -14.03 -2.73 -14.85
N GLY A 247 -13.92 -2.83 -16.18
CA GLY A 247 -14.45 -3.97 -16.94
C GLY A 247 -13.78 -5.28 -16.54
N LYS A 248 -12.45 -5.32 -16.53
CA LYS A 248 -11.66 -6.48 -16.07
C LYS A 248 -11.91 -6.82 -14.59
N PHE A 249 -12.15 -5.82 -13.73
CA PHE A 249 -12.53 -6.06 -12.34
C PHE A 249 -13.89 -6.80 -12.24
N VAL A 250 -14.88 -6.39 -13.03
CA VAL A 250 -16.18 -7.06 -13.10
C VAL A 250 -16.04 -8.48 -13.64
N GLU A 251 -15.27 -8.69 -14.70
CA GLU A 251 -15.04 -10.03 -15.26
C GLU A 251 -14.36 -10.98 -14.26
N GLU A 252 -13.32 -10.53 -13.54
CA GLU A 252 -12.67 -11.33 -12.48
C GLU A 252 -13.65 -11.67 -11.33
N LEU A 253 -14.54 -10.75 -10.97
CA LEU A 253 -15.58 -10.98 -9.96
C LEU A 253 -16.56 -12.06 -10.43
N LEU A 254 -17.02 -11.98 -11.67
CA LEU A 254 -17.92 -12.95 -12.28
C LEU A 254 -17.26 -14.34 -12.39
N ASP A 255 -16.00 -14.42 -12.84
CA ASP A 255 -15.27 -15.68 -12.98
C ASP A 255 -15.12 -16.43 -11.65
N ARG A 256 -14.75 -15.71 -10.58
CA ARG A 256 -14.66 -16.29 -9.23
C ARG A 256 -16.00 -16.73 -8.68
N THR A 257 -17.02 -15.91 -8.88
CA THR A 257 -18.39 -16.24 -8.42
C THR A 257 -18.90 -17.49 -9.11
N SER A 258 -18.70 -17.59 -10.44
CA SER A 258 -19.02 -18.78 -11.23
C SER A 258 -18.25 -20.02 -10.77
N THR A 259 -16.95 -19.89 -10.53
CA THR A 259 -16.10 -21.00 -10.05
C THR A 259 -16.56 -21.51 -8.68
N LEU A 260 -16.87 -20.61 -7.74
CA LEU A 260 -17.40 -20.97 -6.43
C LEU A 260 -18.78 -21.64 -6.53
N LEU A 261 -19.68 -21.12 -7.35
CA LEU A 261 -20.98 -21.73 -7.64
C LEU A 261 -20.85 -23.17 -8.13
N LEU A 262 -19.97 -23.39 -9.11
CA LEU A 262 -19.72 -24.72 -9.67
C LEU A 262 -19.11 -25.68 -8.64
N SER A 263 -18.31 -25.17 -7.70
CA SER A 263 -17.73 -26.01 -6.63
C SER A 263 -18.73 -26.40 -5.55
N GLU A 264 -19.74 -25.56 -5.28
CA GLU A 264 -20.77 -25.81 -4.26
C GLU A 264 -21.92 -26.70 -4.80
N ILE A 265 -22.19 -26.66 -6.10
CA ILE A 265 -23.21 -27.49 -6.77
C ILE A 265 -22.53 -28.77 -7.29
N SER A 266 -22.41 -29.77 -6.42
CA SER A 266 -21.89 -31.10 -6.73
C SER A 266 -22.98 -32.16 -6.55
N GLU A 267 -22.82 -33.34 -7.18
CA GLU A 267 -23.74 -34.45 -6.95
C GLU A 267 -23.92 -34.79 -5.47
N ASP A 268 -22.84 -34.67 -4.68
CA ASP A 268 -22.85 -34.98 -3.27
C ASP A 268 -23.59 -33.93 -2.43
N SER A 269 -23.50 -32.65 -2.81
CA SER A 269 -24.27 -31.59 -2.12
C SER A 269 -25.75 -31.66 -2.49
N ILE A 270 -26.08 -31.99 -3.74
CA ILE A 270 -27.46 -32.24 -4.20
C ILE A 270 -28.09 -33.39 -3.41
N LYS A 271 -27.38 -34.52 -3.26
CA LYS A 271 -27.86 -35.68 -2.48
C LYS A 271 -28.00 -35.38 -0.98
N ARG A 272 -27.10 -34.56 -0.42
CA ARG A 272 -27.11 -34.22 1.02
C ARG A 272 -28.16 -33.19 1.42
N HIS A 273 -28.39 -32.16 0.61
CA HIS A 273 -29.20 -31.01 1.00
C HIS A 273 -30.58 -30.96 0.32
N GLY A 274 -30.79 -31.71 -0.77
CA GLY A 274 -32.10 -31.85 -1.42
C GLY A 274 -32.81 -30.51 -1.63
N GLY A 275 -34.02 -30.37 -1.07
CA GLY A 275 -34.83 -29.13 -1.18
C GLY A 275 -34.24 -27.90 -0.49
N GLN A 276 -33.21 -28.05 0.36
CA GLN A 276 -32.53 -26.94 1.05
C GLN A 276 -31.22 -26.53 0.36
N LEU A 277 -30.84 -27.20 -0.74
CA LEU A 277 -29.58 -26.94 -1.46
C LEU A 277 -29.41 -25.46 -1.84
N GLY A 278 -30.47 -24.81 -2.33
CA GLY A 278 -30.41 -23.41 -2.72
C GLY A 278 -30.05 -22.46 -1.57
N ALA A 279 -30.57 -22.73 -0.37
CA ALA A 279 -30.26 -21.93 0.82
C ALA A 279 -28.82 -22.17 1.32
N GLU A 280 -28.36 -23.43 1.29
CA GLU A 280 -27.01 -23.80 1.72
C GLU A 280 -25.95 -23.21 0.79
N VAL A 281 -26.13 -23.38 -0.53
CA VAL A 281 -25.24 -22.82 -1.55
C VAL A 281 -25.20 -21.29 -1.45
N ALA A 282 -26.34 -20.62 -1.27
CA ALA A 282 -26.39 -19.17 -1.08
C ALA A 282 -25.63 -18.71 0.18
N ASN A 283 -25.74 -19.43 1.29
CA ASN A 283 -25.03 -19.12 2.53
C ASN A 283 -23.51 -19.32 2.40
N ASN A 284 -23.08 -20.42 1.78
CA ASN A 284 -21.66 -20.70 1.54
C ASN A 284 -21.04 -19.69 0.58
N ILE A 285 -21.72 -19.38 -0.53
CA ILE A 285 -21.30 -18.34 -1.46
C ILE A 285 -21.15 -17.00 -0.75
N LYS A 286 -22.15 -16.60 0.06
CA LYS A 286 -22.10 -15.33 0.80
C LYS A 286 -20.94 -15.27 1.80
N LYS A 287 -20.59 -16.41 2.41
CA LYS A 287 -19.46 -16.52 3.35
C LYS A 287 -18.11 -16.48 2.63
N CYS A 288 -17.95 -17.23 1.54
CA CYS A 288 -16.69 -17.30 0.78
C CYS A 288 -16.43 -16.03 -0.04
N LEU A 289 -17.44 -15.50 -0.72
CA LEU A 289 -17.27 -14.32 -1.57
C LEU A 289 -17.03 -13.03 -0.79
N ARG A 290 -17.47 -12.94 0.47
CA ARG A 290 -17.35 -11.67 1.21
C ARG A 290 -15.90 -11.20 1.31
N GLU A 291 -15.01 -12.07 1.78
CA GLU A 291 -13.60 -11.70 1.96
C GLU A 291 -12.87 -11.58 0.63
N ASP A 292 -13.17 -12.45 -0.33
CA ASP A 292 -12.59 -12.39 -1.67
C ASP A 292 -12.98 -11.11 -2.41
N LEU A 293 -14.25 -10.71 -2.35
CA LEU A 293 -14.74 -9.49 -2.95
C LEU A 293 -14.15 -8.25 -2.26
N LYS A 294 -14.08 -8.28 -0.92
CA LYS A 294 -13.44 -7.21 -0.14
C LYS A 294 -11.96 -7.07 -0.53
N ASN A 295 -11.25 -8.18 -0.69
CA ASN A 295 -9.86 -8.21 -1.12
C ASN A 295 -9.69 -7.66 -2.54
N LEU A 296 -10.48 -8.14 -3.50
CA LEU A 296 -10.46 -7.66 -4.88
C LEU A 296 -10.78 -6.17 -4.98
N ALA A 297 -11.84 -5.70 -4.31
CA ALA A 297 -12.22 -4.29 -4.30
C ALA A 297 -11.13 -3.42 -3.68
N THR A 298 -10.48 -3.91 -2.62
CA THR A 298 -9.34 -3.21 -1.99
C THR A 298 -8.16 -3.10 -2.95
N ILE A 299 -7.86 -4.16 -3.70
CA ILE A 299 -6.76 -4.18 -4.67
C ILE A 299 -7.05 -3.25 -5.84
N PHE A 300 -8.28 -3.28 -6.37
CA PHE A 300 -8.73 -2.36 -7.41
C PHE A 300 -8.58 -0.90 -6.96
N LYS A 301 -9.11 -0.57 -5.77
CA LYS A 301 -9.00 0.77 -5.16
C LYS A 301 -7.54 1.21 -5.02
N ASN A 302 -6.69 0.36 -4.45
CA ASN A 302 -5.29 0.71 -4.20
C ASN A 302 -4.51 0.90 -5.50
N THR A 303 -4.78 0.07 -6.51
CA THR A 303 -4.13 0.17 -7.83
C THR A 303 -4.52 1.48 -8.52
N ALA A 304 -5.82 1.81 -8.54
CA ALA A 304 -6.31 3.08 -9.08
C ALA A 304 -5.70 4.29 -8.38
N TYR A 305 -5.53 4.22 -7.06
CA TYR A 305 -4.93 5.29 -6.27
C TYR A 305 -3.43 5.49 -6.58
N THR A 306 -2.68 4.39 -6.79
CA THR A 306 -1.25 4.46 -7.15
C THR A 306 -0.99 4.91 -8.58
N GLU A 307 -1.79 4.51 -9.56
CA GLU A 307 -1.54 4.77 -10.99
C GLU A 307 -1.86 6.20 -11.47
N GLY A 308 -2.22 7.10 -10.55
CA GLY A 308 -2.86 8.36 -10.94
C GLY A 308 -4.30 8.09 -11.32
N PHE A 309 -5.23 8.98 -10.98
CA PHE A 309 -6.66 8.73 -11.14
C PHE A 309 -7.06 8.61 -12.63
N TYR A 310 -6.96 7.40 -13.19
CA TYR A 310 -7.33 7.07 -14.58
C TYR A 310 -8.43 6.00 -14.67
N ALA A 311 -8.92 5.47 -13.55
CA ALA A 311 -9.86 4.34 -13.51
C ALA A 311 -11.30 4.65 -13.98
N GLY A 312 -11.52 5.74 -14.73
CA GLY A 312 -12.85 6.14 -15.22
C GLY A 312 -12.89 6.94 -16.52
N THR A 313 -11.77 7.20 -17.21
CA THR A 313 -11.73 8.12 -18.36
C THR A 313 -11.77 7.45 -19.74
N HIS A 314 -11.76 6.11 -19.82
CA HIS A 314 -11.85 5.39 -21.10
C HIS A 314 -13.25 4.85 -21.40
N TYR A 315 -14.25 5.72 -21.49
CA TYR A 315 -15.35 5.53 -22.45
C TYR A 315 -16.10 6.86 -22.71
N GLN A 316 -15.53 7.70 -23.57
CA GLN A 316 -16.36 8.56 -24.42
C GLN A 316 -16.13 8.14 -25.87
N PRO A 317 -17.10 7.47 -26.52
CA PRO A 317 -17.08 7.40 -27.97
C PRO A 317 -17.18 8.83 -28.47
N LYS A 318 -16.21 9.26 -29.28
CA LYS A 318 -16.37 10.46 -30.09
C LYS A 318 -17.65 10.29 -30.91
N ARG A 319 -18.69 11.06 -30.57
CA ARG A 319 -19.78 11.32 -31.50
C ARG A 319 -19.22 12.27 -32.56
N PHE A 320 -19.02 11.73 -33.75
CA PHE A 320 -18.92 12.53 -34.98
C PHE A 320 -20.32 13.02 -35.36
#